data_AF-A0A7U9SMK3-F1
#
_entry.id   AF-A0A7U9SMK3-F1
#
_cell.length_a   1.000
_cell.length_b   1.000
_cell.length_c   1.000
_cell.angle_alpha   90.00
_cell.angle_beta   90.00
_cell.angle_gamma   90.00
#
_symmetry.space_group_name_H-M   'P 1'
#
loop_
_entity.id
_entity.type
_entity.pdbx_description
1 polymer ?
#
loop_
_entity_poly.entity_id
_entity_poly.type
_entity_poly.pdbx_seq_one_letter_code
_entity_poly.pdbx_strand_id
1 'polypeptide(L)'
;MKVYRSEDLRKAKTDKIDSRIIANYGIEHWFTMAEFKASDDVYGELKMLGQQYRHYMKLHIMSLHELTHLLDYTMPGIKGMLASWNEGNRKDKLSDFVERFWHYDTITCLSETEFIKQYTSWAKKEIPSEPGQGASHICPGP
;
A
#
# COMPACT_ATOMS: atom_id res chain seq x y z
N MET A 1 28.13 -38.67 -19.74
CA MET A 1 28.04 -37.27 -20.19
C MET A 1 27.91 -36.41 -18.94
N LYS A 2 28.85 -35.49 -18.67
CA LYS A 2 28.80 -34.66 -17.44
C LYS A 2 27.68 -33.62 -17.61
N VAL A 3 26.68 -33.68 -16.75
CA VAL A 3 25.60 -32.69 -16.68
C VAL A 3 26.19 -31.38 -16.14
N TYR A 4 26.35 -30.38 -17.00
CA TYR A 4 26.89 -29.09 -16.62
C TYR A 4 25.76 -28.20 -16.06
N ARG A 5 25.56 -28.30 -14.74
CA ARG A 5 24.98 -27.27 -13.87
C ARG A 5 23.46 -27.08 -13.99
N SER A 6 22.86 -26.76 -12.83
CA SER A 6 21.47 -26.34 -12.65
C SER A 6 21.05 -25.27 -13.67
N GLU A 7 19.87 -25.43 -14.25
CA GLU A 7 19.21 -24.54 -15.23
C GLU A 7 19.01 -23.09 -14.74
N ASP A 8 19.31 -22.81 -13.47
CA ASP A 8 19.22 -21.48 -12.89
C ASP A 8 20.34 -20.57 -13.40
N LEU A 9 19.95 -19.61 -14.24
CA LEU A 9 20.74 -18.43 -14.56
C LEU A 9 21.10 -17.69 -13.26
N ARG A 10 22.38 -17.36 -13.09
CA ARG A 10 22.85 -16.57 -11.93
C ARG A 10 22.15 -15.20 -11.93
N LYS A 11 21.88 -14.64 -10.74
CA LYS A 11 21.45 -13.24 -10.59
C LYS A 11 22.37 -12.33 -11.41
N ALA A 12 21.77 -11.39 -12.15
CA ALA A 12 22.42 -10.56 -13.16
C ALA A 12 23.79 -10.04 -12.71
N LYS A 13 24.83 -10.72 -13.21
CA LYS A 13 26.20 -10.25 -13.21
C LYS A 13 26.61 -10.19 -14.68
N THR A 14 27.41 -9.20 -15.04
CA THR A 14 27.85 -9.02 -16.43
C THR A 14 29.34 -9.31 -16.46
N ASP A 15 29.71 -10.57 -16.26
CA ASP A 15 31.10 -11.04 -16.27
C ASP A 15 31.38 -12.02 -17.42
N LYS A 16 32.67 -12.30 -17.67
CA LYS A 16 33.11 -13.22 -18.74
C LYS A 16 32.50 -14.63 -18.59
N ILE A 17 32.12 -15.02 -17.38
CA ILE A 17 31.54 -16.34 -17.10
C ILE A 17 30.08 -16.34 -17.58
N ASP A 18 29.32 -15.28 -17.36
CA ASP A 18 27.96 -15.14 -17.90
C ASP A 18 27.95 -15.12 -19.43
N SER A 19 28.92 -14.46 -20.07
CA SER A 19 29.07 -14.52 -21.54
C SER A 19 29.24 -15.96 -22.05
N ARG A 20 30.06 -16.77 -21.38
CA ARG A 20 30.27 -18.18 -21.75
C ARG A 20 29.02 -19.03 -21.51
N ILE A 21 28.27 -18.77 -20.45
CA ILE A 21 27.03 -19.48 -20.13
C ILE A 21 25.96 -19.19 -21.19
N ILE A 22 25.75 -17.92 -21.53
CA ILE A 22 24.77 -17.51 -22.57
C ILE A 22 25.14 -18.12 -23.92
N ALA A 23 26.43 -18.10 -24.29
CA ALA A 23 26.90 -18.69 -25.54
C ALA A 23 26.66 -20.22 -25.59
N ASN A 24 26.99 -20.93 -24.51
CA ASN A 24 26.76 -22.38 -24.44
C ASN A 24 25.26 -22.72 -24.47
N TYR A 25 24.43 -21.97 -23.74
CA TYR A 25 22.98 -22.13 -23.74
C TYR A 25 22.40 -21.89 -25.14
N GLY A 26 22.86 -20.83 -25.81
CA GLY A 26 22.53 -20.51 -27.19
C GLY A 26 22.84 -21.66 -28.14
N ILE A 27 24.04 -22.26 -28.07
CA ILE A 27 24.44 -23.40 -28.92
C ILE A 27 23.57 -24.63 -28.64
N GLU A 28 23.34 -24.94 -27.37
CA GLU A 28 22.63 -26.17 -26.95
C GLU A 28 21.14 -26.12 -27.26
N HIS A 29 20.50 -24.95 -27.14
CA HIS A 29 19.05 -24.82 -27.26
C HIS A 29 18.62 -24.06 -28.52
N TRP A 30 19.54 -23.74 -29.44
CA TRP A 30 19.26 -22.92 -30.63
C TRP A 30 18.08 -23.43 -31.46
N PHE A 31 17.91 -24.76 -31.51
CA PHE A 31 16.88 -25.43 -32.31
C PHE A 31 15.50 -25.48 -31.63
N THR A 32 15.42 -25.22 -30.32
CA THR A 32 14.14 -25.16 -29.58
C THR A 32 13.70 -23.74 -29.25
N MET A 33 14.61 -22.75 -29.39
CA MET A 33 14.30 -21.37 -29.09
C MET A 33 13.28 -20.79 -30.07
N ALA A 34 12.25 -20.14 -29.54
CA ALA A 34 11.34 -19.33 -30.33
C ALA A 34 12.06 -18.07 -30.83
N GLU A 35 11.75 -17.66 -32.07
CA GLU A 35 12.22 -16.39 -32.61
C GLU A 35 11.72 -15.24 -31.72
N PHE A 36 12.66 -14.46 -31.17
CA PHE A 36 12.31 -13.28 -30.40
C PHE A 36 11.73 -12.22 -31.33
N LYS A 37 10.42 -11.97 -31.21
CA LYS A 37 9.76 -10.84 -31.85
C LYS A 37 9.72 -9.69 -30.86
N ALA A 38 10.53 -8.66 -31.11
CA ALA A 38 10.48 -7.43 -30.35
C ALA A 38 9.09 -6.80 -30.53
N SER A 39 8.23 -6.91 -29.51
CA SER A 39 7.07 -6.04 -29.37
C SER A 39 7.56 -4.77 -28.67
N ASP A 40 8.29 -3.94 -29.40
CA ASP A 40 8.90 -2.71 -28.86
C ASP A 40 7.87 -1.85 -28.12
N ASP A 41 6.62 -1.85 -28.60
CA ASP A 41 5.51 -1.11 -27.98
C ASP A 41 5.11 -1.67 -26.61
N VAL A 42 4.94 -2.99 -26.46
CA VAL A 42 4.43 -3.61 -25.22
C VAL A 42 5.43 -3.48 -24.08
N TYR A 43 6.72 -3.71 -24.36
CA TYR A 43 7.76 -3.54 -23.35
C TYR A 43 7.94 -2.06 -22.95
N GLY A 44 7.86 -1.15 -23.92
CA GLY A 44 7.87 0.29 -23.70
C GLY A 44 6.72 0.73 -22.77
N GLU A 45 5.50 0.30 -23.06
CA GLU A 45 4.31 0.56 -22.24
C GLU A 45 4.45 0.01 -20.83
N LEU A 46 4.87 -1.26 -20.67
CA LEU A 46 5.06 -1.86 -19.35
C LEU A 46 6.12 -1.12 -18.53
N LYS A 47 7.23 -0.70 -19.18
CA LYS A 47 8.28 0.09 -18.54
C LYS A 47 7.74 1.45 -18.07
N MET A 48 6.95 2.13 -18.89
CA MET A 48 6.31 3.40 -18.55
C MET A 48 5.33 3.24 -17.38
N LEU A 49 4.48 2.23 -17.42
CA LEU A 49 3.53 1.93 -16.34
C LEU A 49 4.26 1.67 -15.01
N GLY A 50 5.35 0.90 -15.04
CA GLY A 50 6.18 0.66 -13.86
C GLY A 50 6.83 1.93 -13.30
N GLN A 51 7.22 2.88 -14.15
CA GLN A 51 7.74 4.18 -13.71
C GLN A 51 6.64 5.04 -13.08
N GLN A 52 5.47 5.11 -13.71
CA GLN A 52 4.30 5.85 -13.19
C GLN A 52 3.86 5.32 -11.83
N TYR A 53 3.78 3.99 -11.67
CA TYR A 53 3.44 3.36 -10.40
C TYR A 53 4.43 3.74 -9.29
N ARG A 54 5.74 3.66 -9.54
CA ARG A 54 6.76 4.06 -8.55
C ARG A 54 6.65 5.54 -8.17
N HIS A 55 6.38 6.40 -9.15
CA HIS A 55 6.20 7.83 -8.91
C HIS A 55 4.95 8.10 -8.05
N TYR A 56 3.82 7.48 -8.41
CA TYR A 56 2.58 7.56 -7.65
C TYR A 56 2.77 7.09 -6.21
N MET A 57 3.45 5.95 -6.00
CA MET A 57 3.68 5.43 -4.65
C MET A 57 4.60 6.32 -3.82
N LYS A 58 5.61 6.94 -4.43
CA LYS A 58 6.42 7.96 -3.76
C LYS A 58 5.55 9.13 -3.29
N LEU A 59 4.71 9.68 -4.18
CA LEU A 59 3.81 10.78 -3.83
C LEU A 59 2.83 10.38 -2.72
N HIS A 60 2.23 9.20 -2.82
CA HIS A 60 1.30 8.69 -1.82
C HIS A 60 1.94 8.59 -0.42
N ILE A 61 3.15 8.03 -0.32
CA ILE A 61 3.88 7.93 0.96
C ILE A 61 4.22 9.33 1.49
N MET A 62 4.64 10.25 0.61
CA MET A 62 4.92 11.64 1.01
C MET A 62 3.66 12.33 1.56
N SER A 63 2.51 12.17 0.90
CA SER A 63 1.23 12.72 1.37
C SER A 63 0.79 12.15 2.71
N LEU A 64 0.95 10.84 2.93
CA LEU A 64 0.65 10.21 4.22
C LEU A 64 1.56 10.75 5.33
N HIS A 65 2.84 10.97 5.02
CA HIS A 65 3.79 11.55 5.97
C HIS A 65 3.46 13.01 6.30
N GLU A 66 3.09 13.80 5.30
CA GLU A 66 2.68 15.19 5.51
C GLU A 66 1.40 15.30 6.33
N LEU A 67 0.39 14.46 6.03
CA LEU A 67 -0.83 14.36 6.84
C LEU A 67 -0.49 13.99 8.28
N THR A 68 0.42 13.03 8.46
CA THR A 68 0.92 12.62 9.78
C THR A 68 1.53 13.81 10.53
N HIS A 69 2.39 14.60 9.88
CA HIS A 69 2.97 15.80 10.48
C HIS A 69 1.91 16.83 10.85
N LEU A 70 1.00 17.13 9.93
CA LEU A 70 -0.08 18.09 10.16
C LEU A 70 -0.91 17.69 11.38
N LEU A 71 -1.25 16.41 11.51
CA LEU A 71 -2.02 15.91 12.64
C LEU A 71 -1.26 15.99 13.96
N ASP A 72 0.07 15.88 13.96
CA ASP A 72 0.84 16.06 15.20
C ASP A 72 0.79 17.52 15.68
N TYR A 73 0.57 18.49 14.79
CA TYR A 73 0.34 19.89 15.14
C TYR A 73 -1.12 20.21 15.50
N THR A 74 -2.08 19.73 14.72
CA THR A 74 -3.50 20.10 14.89
C THR A 74 -4.23 19.25 15.91
N MET A 75 -3.85 17.97 16.04
CA MET A 75 -4.52 16.96 16.87
C MET A 75 -3.56 15.94 17.48
N PRO A 76 -2.63 16.37 18.36
CA PRO A 76 -1.65 15.46 18.96
C PRO A 76 -2.30 14.28 19.69
N GLY A 77 -1.81 13.07 19.42
CA GLY A 77 -2.30 11.84 20.06
C GLY A 77 -3.49 11.16 19.35
N ILE A 78 -4.10 11.80 18.36
CA ILE A 78 -5.27 11.25 17.64
C ILE A 78 -4.99 9.91 16.96
N LYS A 79 -3.76 9.70 16.48
CA LYS A 79 -3.31 8.44 15.84
C LYS A 79 -3.43 7.24 16.79
N GLY A 80 -3.16 7.44 18.08
CA GLY A 80 -3.30 6.40 19.09
C GLY A 80 -4.76 6.12 19.45
N MET A 81 -5.62 7.14 19.38
CA MET A 81 -7.04 7.02 19.70
C MET A 81 -7.85 6.33 18.58
N LEU A 82 -7.51 6.58 17.32
CA LEU A 82 -8.21 6.05 16.14
C LEU A 82 -7.52 4.83 15.52
N ALA A 83 -6.66 4.14 16.29
CA ALA A 83 -5.86 3.03 15.81
C ALA A 83 -6.73 1.84 15.35
N SER A 84 -6.97 1.74 14.04
CA SER A 84 -7.06 0.44 13.37
C SER A 84 -7.01 0.64 11.85
N TRP A 85 -5.90 0.26 11.23
CA TRP A 85 -5.96 -0.27 9.86
C TRP A 85 -6.80 -1.54 9.91
N ASN A 86 -7.98 -1.53 9.29
CA ASN A 86 -8.79 -2.74 9.18
C ASN A 86 -8.53 -3.36 7.80
N GLU A 87 -7.76 -4.46 7.79
CA GLU A 87 -7.38 -5.19 6.58
C GLU A 87 -8.61 -5.68 5.80
N GLY A 88 -9.74 -5.91 6.48
CA GLY A 88 -11.01 -6.30 5.88
C GLY A 88 -11.72 -5.19 5.09
N ASN A 89 -11.49 -3.92 5.40
CA ASN A 89 -12.24 -2.79 4.81
C ASN A 89 -11.41 -1.91 3.85
N ARG A 90 -10.09 -2.13 3.73
CA ARG A 90 -9.14 -1.32 2.93
C ARG A 90 -9.31 0.22 3.07
N LYS A 91 -9.92 0.67 4.16
CA LYS A 91 -10.20 2.08 4.46
C LYS A 91 -9.44 2.49 5.71
N ASP A 92 -8.84 3.67 5.65
CA ASP A 92 -8.14 4.28 6.76
C ASP A 92 -9.11 5.15 7.56
N LYS A 93 -9.53 4.66 8.73
CA LYS A 93 -10.45 5.37 9.63
C LYS A 93 -9.91 6.73 10.06
N LEU A 94 -8.59 6.87 10.16
CA LEU A 94 -7.95 8.13 10.53
C LEU A 94 -8.14 9.17 9.42
N SER A 95 -7.88 8.78 8.17
CA SER A 95 -8.09 9.67 7.01
C SER A 95 -9.54 10.13 6.91
N ASP A 96 -10.50 9.20 7.05
CA ASP A 96 -11.94 9.51 6.98
C ASP A 96 -12.40 10.40 8.15
N PHE A 97 -11.78 10.25 9.32
CA PHE A 97 -12.06 11.10 10.48
C PHE A 97 -11.56 12.52 10.27
N VAL A 98 -10.32 12.66 9.77
CA VAL A 98 -9.66 13.96 9.55
C VAL A 98 -10.37 14.77 8.47
N GLU A 99 -10.95 14.11 7.46
CA GLU A 99 -11.78 14.78 6.46
C GLU A 99 -12.98 15.51 7.10
N ARG A 100 -13.56 14.95 8.17
CA ARG A 100 -14.70 15.55 8.88
C ARG A 100 -14.29 16.46 10.03
N PHE A 101 -13.25 16.09 10.77
CA PHE A 101 -12.76 16.74 11.97
C PHE A 101 -11.26 17.01 11.84
N TRP A 102 -10.92 18.06 11.08
CA TRP A 102 -9.53 18.36 10.68
C TRP A 102 -8.69 19.04 11.78
N HIS A 103 -9.32 19.59 12.82
CA HIS A 103 -8.65 20.34 13.90
C HIS A 103 -9.41 20.22 15.22
N TYR A 104 -8.71 20.33 16.36
CA TYR A 104 -9.32 20.27 17.69
C TYR A 104 -10.36 21.36 17.91
N ASP A 105 -10.12 22.57 17.43
CA ASP A 105 -11.08 23.68 17.51
C ASP A 105 -12.47 23.33 16.94
N THR A 106 -12.52 22.54 15.86
CA THR A 106 -13.79 22.09 15.27
C THR A 106 -14.57 21.17 16.22
N ILE A 107 -13.88 20.43 17.09
CA ILE A 107 -14.47 19.59 18.12
C ILE A 107 -14.81 20.42 19.35
N THR A 108 -13.90 21.27 19.83
CA THR A 108 -14.09 22.05 21.07
C THR A 108 -15.11 23.17 20.95
N CYS A 109 -15.39 23.65 19.73
CA CYS A 109 -16.49 24.58 19.47
C CYS A 109 -17.88 23.95 19.61
N LEU A 110 -17.97 22.61 19.58
CA LEU A 110 -19.23 21.88 19.75
C LEU A 110 -19.45 21.55 21.23
N SER A 111 -20.72 21.52 21.64
CA SER A 111 -21.06 20.89 22.91
C SER A 111 -20.81 19.38 22.83
N GLU A 112 -20.49 18.74 23.96
CA GLU A 112 -20.24 17.30 24.03
C GLU A 112 -21.39 16.48 23.41
N THR A 113 -22.64 16.85 23.71
CA THR A 113 -23.83 16.16 23.18
C THR A 113 -23.97 16.28 21.67
N GLU A 114 -23.52 17.41 21.10
CA GLU A 114 -23.59 17.66 19.67
C GLU A 114 -22.47 16.92 18.94
N PHE A 115 -21.26 16.93 19.51
CA PHE A 115 -20.15 16.13 19.00
C PHE A 115 -20.49 14.64 18.97
N ILE A 116 -21.04 14.08 20.06
CA ILE A 116 -21.44 12.66 20.11
C ILE A 116 -22.46 12.33 19.01
N LYS A 117 -23.45 13.19 18.78
CA LYS A 117 -24.44 12.99 17.71
C LYS A 117 -23.78 13.00 16.33
N GLN A 118 -22.91 13.96 16.05
CA GLN A 118 -22.21 14.05 14.77
C GLN A 118 -21.26 12.86 14.56
N TYR A 119 -20.48 12.50 15.58
CA TYR A 119 -19.55 11.38 15.53
C TYR A 119 -20.28 10.05 15.33
N THR A 120 -21.37 9.79 16.06
CA THR A 120 -22.16 8.56 15.90
C THR A 120 -22.87 8.48 14.55
N SER A 121 -23.35 9.61 14.01
CA SER A 121 -23.90 9.66 12.66
C SER A 121 -22.84 9.38 11.59
N TRP A 122 -21.65 9.94 11.75
CA TRP A 122 -20.51 9.70 10.87
C TRP A 122 -20.06 8.23 10.92
N ALA A 123 -19.89 7.67 12.13
CA ALA A 123 -19.46 6.30 12.32
C ALA A 123 -20.41 5.29 11.68
N LYS A 124 -21.73 5.52 11.72
CA LYS A 124 -22.73 4.67 11.05
C LYS A 124 -22.66 4.71 9.52
N LYS A 125 -22.20 5.81 8.95
CA LYS A 125 -22.11 6.00 7.50
C LYS A 125 -20.82 5.42 6.93
N GLU A 126 -19.70 5.69 7.58
CA GLU A 126 -18.37 5.35 7.05
C GLU A 126 -17.81 4.01 7.53
N ILE A 127 -18.35 3.45 8.63
CA ILE A 127 -18.07 2.07 9.05
C ILE A 127 -19.27 1.24 8.57
N PRO A 128 -19.15 0.46 7.48
CA PRO A 128 -20.14 -0.54 7.14
C PRO A 128 -20.34 -1.42 8.36
N SER A 129 -21.54 -1.40 8.93
CA SER A 129 -21.89 -2.30 10.03
C SER A 129 -21.75 -3.72 9.50
N GLU A 130 -20.84 -4.50 10.06
CA GLU A 130 -20.91 -5.94 9.93
C GLU A 130 -22.30 -6.39 10.41
N PRO A 131 -23.03 -7.20 9.63
CA PRO A 131 -24.29 -7.75 10.09
C PRO A 131 -24.01 -8.83 11.15
N GLY A 132 -23.98 -8.42 12.42
CA GLY A 132 -24.41 -9.25 13.54
C GLY A 132 -23.37 -9.68 14.58
N GLN A 133 -23.80 -9.52 15.84
CA GLN A 133 -23.31 -10.12 17.09
C GLN A 133 -22.09 -9.40 17.72
N GLY A 134 -22.17 -8.78 18.89
CA GLY A 134 -23.20 -8.72 19.92
C GLY A 134 -22.62 -7.88 21.08
N ALA A 135 -23.49 -7.20 21.80
CA ALA A 135 -23.13 -6.37 22.95
C ALA A 135 -22.29 -7.16 23.97
N SER A 136 -21.01 -6.80 24.14
CA SER A 136 -20.27 -6.99 25.39
C SER A 136 -18.91 -6.29 25.32
N HIS A 137 -18.87 -5.03 25.79
CA HIS A 137 -17.92 -4.66 26.83
C HIS A 137 -18.24 -3.23 27.28
N ILE A 138 -19.03 -3.17 28.35
CA ILE A 138 -18.93 -2.08 29.31
C ILE A 138 -17.54 -2.27 29.96
N CYS A 139 -16.65 -1.31 29.79
CA CYS A 139 -15.46 -1.22 30.63
C CYS A 139 -15.87 -0.53 31.94
N PRO A 140 -15.79 -1.19 33.10
CA PRO A 140 -15.65 -0.47 34.36
C PRO A 140 -14.20 0.01 34.44
N GLY A 141 -13.99 1.29 34.72
CA GLY A 141 -12.67 1.83 35.00
C GLY A 141 -12.14 1.36 36.36
N PRO A 142 -10.85 1.59 36.63
CA PRO A 142 -10.40 2.04 37.94
C PRO A 142 -10.54 3.56 38.08
#